data_AF-A0A6C2ULE3-F1
#
_entry.id   AF-A0A6C2ULE3-F1
#
_cell.length_a   1.000
_cell.length_b   1.000
_cell.length_c   1.000
_cell.angle_alpha   90.00
_cell.angle_beta   90.00
_cell.angle_gamma   90.00
#
_symmetry.space_group_name_H-M   'P 1'
#
loop_
_entity.id
_entity.type
_entity.pdbx_description
1 polymer ?
#
loop_
_entity_poly.entity_id
_entity_poly.type
_entity_poly.pdbx_seq_one_letter_code
_entity_poly.pdbx_strand_id
1 'polypeptide(L)'
;MKKQILIISLLVLATTLQVIANDKVKRVADMEYIARFAKGRDIEVSDAFWLPLSFPRDEFEVALKQYLKEQSQKTTDKRMLVALKEVESKMPKFKIEYAGVTRNGKKLILCQMHLMHTFLPDEDEVEYSSFSSICDGGTSVCTSVFDPETKKVLSLIWNGEA
;
A
#
# COMPACT_ATOMS: atom_id res chain seq x y z
N MET A 1 -30.16 -26.89 -27.36
CA MET A 1 -29.90 -25.66 -26.59
C MET A 1 -29.22 -25.95 -25.23
N LYS A 2 -28.01 -26.55 -25.20
CA LYS A 2 -27.31 -26.89 -23.94
C LYS A 2 -25.84 -26.43 -23.86
N LYS A 3 -25.31 -25.77 -24.89
CA LYS A 3 -23.89 -25.35 -24.95
C LYS A 3 -23.60 -23.90 -24.52
N GLN A 4 -24.62 -23.04 -24.43
CA GLN A 4 -24.41 -21.62 -24.06
C GLN A 4 -24.41 -21.34 -22.55
N ILE A 5 -24.99 -22.22 -21.73
CA ILE A 5 -25.05 -22.03 -20.26
C ILE A 5 -23.72 -22.39 -19.57
N LEU A 6 -22.92 -23.26 -20.19
CA LEU A 6 -21.63 -23.69 -19.63
C LEU A 6 -20.54 -22.60 -19.72
N ILE A 7 -20.60 -21.73 -20.74
CA ILE A 7 -19.58 -20.69 -20.98
C ILE A 7 -19.76 -19.52 -19.99
N ILE A 8 -21.01 -19.15 -19.66
CA ILE A 8 -21.27 -18.08 -18.69
C ILE A 8 -20.83 -18.50 -17.28
N SER A 9 -21.05 -19.77 -16.92
CA SER A 9 -20.67 -20.29 -15.60
C SER A 9 -19.14 -20.36 -15.43
N LEU A 10 -18.39 -20.69 -16.49
CA LEU A 10 -16.92 -20.66 -16.49
C LEU A 10 -16.35 -19.23 -16.45
N LEU A 11 -17.02 -18.26 -17.09
CA LEU A 11 -16.58 -16.87 -17.10
C LEU A 11 -16.79 -16.19 -15.74
N VAL A 12 -17.89 -16.51 -15.06
CA VAL A 12 -18.17 -16.05 -13.68
C VAL A 12 -17.23 -16.74 -12.69
N LEU A 13 -16.91 -18.03 -12.87
CA LEU A 13 -15.88 -18.67 -12.05
C LEU A 13 -14.50 -18.06 -12.30
N ALA A 14 -14.15 -17.66 -13.52
CA ALA A 14 -12.86 -17.04 -13.84
C ALA A 14 -12.72 -15.62 -13.27
N THR A 15 -13.78 -14.80 -13.25
CA THR A 15 -13.73 -13.51 -12.53
C THR A 15 -13.73 -13.69 -11.02
N THR A 16 -14.39 -14.72 -10.50
CA THR A 16 -14.31 -15.08 -9.07
C THR A 16 -12.96 -15.71 -8.71
N LEU A 17 -12.27 -16.37 -9.65
CA LEU A 17 -10.90 -16.87 -9.49
C LEU A 17 -9.83 -15.81 -9.77
N GLN A 18 -10.14 -14.66 -10.35
CA GLN A 18 -9.25 -13.48 -10.28
C GLN A 18 -9.28 -12.82 -8.89
N VAL A 19 -10.19 -13.27 -8.02
CA VAL A 19 -10.15 -13.08 -6.57
C VAL A 19 -9.25 -14.15 -5.89
N ILE A 20 -8.55 -14.99 -6.65
CA ILE A 20 -7.39 -15.72 -6.13
C ILE A 20 -6.32 -14.69 -5.79
N ALA A 21 -6.14 -14.45 -4.50
CA ALA A 21 -4.86 -14.13 -3.88
C ALA A 21 -4.11 -12.97 -4.56
N ASN A 22 -4.63 -11.75 -4.46
CA ASN A 22 -3.73 -10.60 -4.50
C ASN A 22 -3.06 -10.50 -3.12
N ASP A 23 -2.24 -11.50 -2.76
CA ASP A 23 -1.48 -11.59 -1.48
C ASP A 23 -0.55 -10.38 -1.27
N LYS A 24 -0.47 -9.53 -2.29
CA LYS A 24 0.23 -8.26 -2.31
C LYS A 24 -0.60 -7.08 -1.83
N VAL A 25 -1.87 -7.24 -1.44
CA VAL A 25 -2.68 -6.15 -0.87
C VAL A 25 -3.45 -6.64 0.35
N LYS A 26 -3.13 -6.12 1.53
CA LYS A 26 -3.77 -6.46 2.81
C LYS A 26 -4.41 -5.22 3.43
N ARG A 27 -5.66 -5.32 3.87
CA ARG A 27 -6.32 -4.27 4.65
C ARG A 27 -5.96 -4.42 6.14
N VAL A 28 -5.70 -3.32 6.80
CA VAL A 28 -5.51 -3.22 8.26
C VAL A 28 -6.73 -2.50 8.85
N ALA A 29 -7.32 -3.05 9.91
CA ALA A 29 -8.58 -2.57 10.48
C ALA A 29 -8.52 -2.26 11.99
N ASP A 30 -7.41 -2.56 12.68
CA ASP A 30 -7.23 -2.17 14.08
C ASP A 30 -6.97 -0.66 14.20
N MET A 31 -8.01 0.07 14.58
CA MET A 31 -7.99 1.54 14.66
C MET A 31 -6.98 2.07 15.68
N GLU A 32 -6.81 1.39 16.81
CA GLU A 32 -5.86 1.81 17.85
C GLU A 32 -4.43 1.63 17.36
N TYR A 33 -4.16 0.52 16.68
CA TYR A 33 -2.87 0.28 16.05
C TYR A 33 -2.59 1.31 14.94
N ILE A 34 -3.54 1.54 14.03
CA ILE A 34 -3.36 2.51 12.94
C ILE A 34 -3.05 3.90 13.51
N ALA A 35 -3.72 4.31 14.60
CA ALA A 35 -3.43 5.57 15.27
C ALA A 35 -1.99 5.68 15.78
N ARG A 36 -1.49 4.63 16.44
CA ARG A 36 -0.11 4.58 16.93
C ARG A 36 0.90 4.58 15.78
N PHE A 37 0.64 3.77 14.76
CA PHE A 37 1.50 3.68 13.58
C PHE A 37 1.59 5.03 12.83
N ALA A 38 0.45 5.69 12.59
CA ALA A 38 0.43 6.99 11.92
C ALA A 38 1.18 8.07 12.73
N LYS A 39 0.96 8.14 14.05
CA LYS A 39 1.68 9.07 14.93
C LYS A 39 3.20 8.82 14.92
N GLY A 40 3.63 7.56 14.95
CA GLY A 40 5.05 7.19 14.89
C GLY A 40 5.73 7.47 13.54
N ARG A 41 4.99 7.92 12.53
CA ARG A 41 5.47 8.28 11.19
C ARG A 41 5.31 9.78 10.89
N ASP A 42 5.07 10.59 11.92
CA ASP A 42 4.74 12.02 11.80
C ASP A 42 3.56 12.30 10.86
N ILE A 43 2.64 11.34 10.74
CA ILE A 43 1.42 11.50 9.95
C ILE A 43 0.35 12.07 10.89
N GLU A 44 0.09 13.37 10.75
CA GLU A 44 -1.00 14.05 11.46
C GLU A 44 -2.38 13.52 11.00
N VAL A 45 -2.91 12.52 11.69
CA VAL A 45 -4.29 12.03 11.52
C VAL A 45 -5.14 12.63 12.64
N SER A 46 -5.93 13.65 12.30
CA SER A 46 -6.70 14.45 13.26
C SER A 46 -8.11 13.90 13.51
N ASP A 47 -8.77 13.28 12.51
CA ASP A 47 -10.24 13.29 12.46
C ASP A 47 -10.85 11.91 12.19
N ALA A 48 -10.58 10.92 13.04
CA ALA A 48 -11.13 9.57 12.95
C ALA A 48 -10.65 8.73 11.75
N PHE A 49 -10.81 7.42 11.88
CA PHE A 49 -10.49 6.44 10.85
C PHE A 49 -11.71 6.12 10.00
N TRP A 50 -11.49 5.83 8.73
CA TRP A 50 -12.52 5.29 7.84
C TRP A 50 -12.02 3.96 7.27
N LEU A 51 -12.93 3.03 7.02
CA LEU A 51 -12.57 1.70 6.52
C LEU A 51 -12.86 1.62 5.02
N PRO A 52 -11.85 1.80 4.14
CA PRO A 52 -12.01 1.51 2.72
C PRO A 52 -12.37 0.04 2.53
N LEU A 53 -13.40 -0.21 1.71
CA LEU A 53 -13.82 -1.56 1.34
C LEU A 53 -12.86 -2.19 0.32
N SER A 54 -12.19 -1.35 -0.49
CA SER A 54 -11.21 -1.76 -1.48
C SER A 54 -10.10 -0.72 -1.60
N PHE A 55 -8.97 -1.14 -2.17
CA PHE A 55 -7.83 -0.27 -2.45
C PHE A 55 -7.62 -0.18 -3.98
N PRO A 56 -7.67 1.03 -4.57
CA PRO A 56 -7.46 1.21 -6.01
C PRO A 56 -5.97 1.14 -6.35
N ARG A 57 -5.40 -0.07 -6.30
CA ARG A 57 -3.96 -0.32 -6.47
C ARG A 57 -3.38 0.31 -7.72
N ASP A 58 -4.02 0.12 -8.88
CA ASP A 58 -3.49 0.62 -10.16
C ASP A 58 -3.41 2.16 -10.17
N GLU A 59 -4.43 2.83 -9.61
CA GLU A 59 -4.44 4.30 -9.50
C GLU A 59 -3.34 4.79 -8.55
N PHE A 60 -3.15 4.07 -7.43
CA PHE A 60 -2.07 4.35 -6.50
C PHE A 60 -0.69 4.16 -7.15
N GLU A 61 -0.46 3.07 -7.88
CA GLU A 61 0.83 2.82 -8.54
C GLU A 61 1.16 3.87 -9.60
N VAL A 62 0.16 4.34 -10.35
CA VAL A 62 0.30 5.47 -11.29
C VAL A 62 0.65 6.76 -10.53
N ALA A 63 -0.08 7.07 -9.45
CA ALA A 63 0.16 8.26 -8.64
C ALA A 63 1.54 8.24 -7.97
N LEU A 64 1.99 7.07 -7.51
CA LEU A 64 3.30 6.88 -6.90
C LEU A 64 4.42 7.10 -7.90
N LYS A 65 4.33 6.53 -9.12
CA LYS A 65 5.29 6.80 -10.20
C LYS A 65 5.41 8.29 -10.51
N GLN A 66 4.28 8.99 -10.58
CA GLN A 66 4.28 10.44 -10.79
C GLN A 66 4.98 11.18 -9.64
N TYR A 67 4.65 10.84 -8.39
CA TYR A 67 5.30 11.42 -7.22
C TYR A 67 6.82 11.19 -7.24
N LEU A 68 7.27 9.96 -7.49
CA LEU A 68 8.70 9.61 -7.56
C LEU A 68 9.43 10.43 -8.63
N LYS A 69 8.82 10.60 -9.81
CA LYS A 69 9.35 11.44 -10.89
C LYS A 69 9.46 12.90 -10.47
N GLU A 70 8.41 13.47 -9.87
CA GLU A 70 8.41 14.87 -9.42
C GLU A 70 9.46 15.11 -8.32
N GLN A 71 9.58 14.21 -7.34
CA GLN A 71 10.57 14.34 -6.27
C GLN A 71 12.00 14.19 -6.79
N SER A 72 12.23 13.27 -7.73
CA SER A 72 13.55 13.08 -8.36
C SER A 72 14.01 14.33 -9.13
N GLN A 73 13.09 15.16 -9.62
CA GLN A 73 13.41 16.42 -10.28
C GLN A 73 13.67 17.57 -9.30
N LYS A 74 13.14 17.49 -8.08
CA LYS A 74 13.24 18.55 -7.06
C LYS A 74 14.45 18.38 -6.16
N THR A 75 14.88 17.15 -5.91
CA THR A 75 16.00 16.88 -4.99
C THR A 75 17.35 16.93 -5.70
N THR A 76 18.35 17.47 -5.01
CA THR A 76 19.77 17.38 -5.40
C THR A 76 20.54 16.35 -4.57
N ASP A 77 19.89 15.74 -3.56
CA ASP A 77 20.51 14.73 -2.72
C ASP A 77 20.62 13.39 -3.47
N LYS A 78 21.86 12.96 -3.69
CA LYS A 78 22.17 11.68 -4.35
C LYS A 78 21.59 10.47 -3.60
N ARG A 79 21.55 10.49 -2.26
CA ARG A 79 21.00 9.38 -1.47
C ARG A 79 19.50 9.25 -1.69
N MET A 80 18.78 10.38 -1.62
CA MET A 80 17.37 10.45 -1.94
C MET A 80 17.09 9.97 -3.39
N LEU A 81 17.88 10.40 -4.37
CA LEU A 81 17.73 9.95 -5.76
C LEU A 81 17.89 8.43 -5.92
N VAL A 82 18.85 7.82 -5.21
CA VAL A 82 19.01 6.36 -5.20
C VAL A 82 17.76 5.71 -4.59
N ALA A 83 17.29 6.21 -3.44
CA ALA A 83 16.13 5.67 -2.77
C ALA A 83 14.87 5.71 -3.66
N LEU A 84 14.57 6.86 -4.28
CA LEU A 84 13.42 7.02 -5.17
C LEU A 84 13.46 6.04 -6.35
N LYS A 85 14.63 5.84 -6.96
CA LYS A 85 14.84 4.87 -8.05
C LYS A 85 14.66 3.43 -7.59
N GLU A 86 15.14 3.11 -6.39
CA GLU A 86 14.95 1.77 -5.83
C GLU A 86 13.46 1.48 -5.61
N VAL A 87 12.71 2.40 -5.02
CA VAL A 87 11.26 2.27 -4.84
C VAL A 87 10.57 2.07 -6.19
N GLU A 88 10.90 2.89 -7.19
CA GLU A 88 10.33 2.77 -8.55
C GLU A 88 10.61 1.39 -9.16
N SER A 89 11.86 0.94 -9.12
CA SER A 89 12.30 -0.33 -9.72
C SER A 89 11.70 -1.56 -9.04
N LYS A 90 11.41 -1.48 -7.74
CA LYS A 90 10.92 -2.58 -6.93
C LYS A 90 9.40 -2.55 -6.76
N MET A 91 8.71 -1.55 -7.31
CA MET A 91 7.26 -1.35 -7.14
C MET A 91 6.41 -2.62 -7.36
N PRO A 92 6.63 -3.44 -8.41
CA PRO A 92 5.84 -4.66 -8.64
C PRO A 92 6.04 -5.77 -7.58
N LYS A 93 7.11 -5.66 -6.78
CA LYS A 93 7.51 -6.64 -5.76
C LYS A 93 6.99 -6.29 -4.37
N PHE A 94 6.53 -5.04 -4.15
CA PHE A 94 5.96 -4.67 -2.88
C PHE A 94 4.66 -5.43 -2.61
N LYS A 95 4.55 -5.96 -1.38
CA LYS A 95 3.26 -6.13 -0.72
C LYS A 95 2.83 -4.77 -0.18
N ILE A 96 1.54 -4.50 -0.24
CA ILE A 96 0.91 -3.26 0.20
C ILE A 96 -0.03 -3.61 1.34
N GLU A 97 0.12 -2.93 2.45
CA GLU A 97 -0.81 -2.94 3.56
C GLU A 97 -1.45 -1.56 3.64
N TYR A 98 -2.76 -1.49 3.81
CA TYR A 98 -3.45 -0.21 3.76
C TYR A 98 -4.50 -0.05 4.86
N ALA A 99 -4.68 1.20 5.29
CA ALA A 99 -5.73 1.62 6.20
C ALA A 99 -6.29 2.98 5.77
N GLY A 100 -7.57 3.23 6.03
CA GLY A 100 -8.15 4.56 5.79
C GLY A 100 -8.00 5.46 7.00
N VAL A 101 -7.55 6.69 6.75
CA VAL A 101 -7.36 7.73 7.77
C VAL A 101 -8.06 9.00 7.33
N THR A 102 -8.46 9.85 8.27
CA THR A 102 -9.03 11.16 7.95
C THR A 102 -8.14 12.26 8.51
N ARG A 103 -7.81 13.25 7.69
CA ARG A 103 -7.00 14.42 8.06
C ARG A 103 -7.73 15.68 7.61
N ASN A 104 -8.03 16.57 8.55
CA ASN A 104 -8.79 17.81 8.32
C ASN A 104 -10.10 17.55 7.56
N GLY A 105 -10.86 16.54 8.00
CA GLY A 105 -12.10 16.08 7.34
C GLY A 105 -11.93 15.37 5.98
N LYS A 106 -10.70 15.24 5.47
CA LYS A 106 -10.41 14.58 4.19
C LYS A 106 -10.05 13.11 4.38
N LYS A 107 -10.68 12.24 3.59
CA LYS A 107 -10.39 10.80 3.57
C LYS A 107 -9.13 10.51 2.77
N LEU A 108 -8.16 9.88 3.42
CA LEU A 108 -6.88 9.46 2.84
C LEU A 108 -6.67 7.97 3.08
N ILE A 109 -5.76 7.38 2.33
CA ILE A 109 -5.33 5.99 2.50
C ILE A 109 -3.85 6.00 2.89
N LEU A 110 -3.57 5.45 4.06
CA LEU A 110 -2.22 5.18 4.52
C LEU A 110 -1.79 3.81 3.98
N CYS A 111 -0.69 3.77 3.25
CA CYS A 111 -0.15 2.55 2.65
C CYS A 111 1.26 2.27 3.17
N GLN A 112 1.47 1.14 3.82
CA GLN A 112 2.80 0.58 4.05
C GLN A 112 3.11 -0.38 2.90
N MET A 113 4.22 -0.16 2.21
CA MET A 113 4.73 -1.03 1.16
C MET A 113 5.98 -1.72 1.68
N HIS A 114 6.09 -3.03 1.51
CA HIS A 114 7.28 -3.76 1.95
C HIS A 114 7.69 -4.91 1.03
N LEU A 115 9.00 -5.12 0.92
CA LEU A 115 9.56 -6.25 0.19
C LEU A 115 9.55 -7.45 1.10
N MET A 116 8.94 -8.55 0.66
CA MET A 116 9.16 -9.81 1.35
C MET A 116 10.59 -10.27 1.13
N HIS A 117 11.43 -10.14 2.14
CA HIS A 117 12.48 -11.13 2.34
C HIS A 117 11.88 -12.32 3.08
N THR A 118 12.21 -13.51 2.58
CA THR A 118 11.72 -14.86 2.88
C THR A 118 11.98 -15.30 4.33
N PHE A 119 11.52 -14.55 5.32
CA PHE A 119 11.73 -14.86 6.75
C PHE A 119 10.48 -14.67 7.61
N LEU A 120 9.30 -15.03 7.10
CA LEU A 120 8.17 -15.32 7.97
C LEU A 120 7.78 -16.80 7.76
N PRO A 121 7.62 -17.58 8.86
CA PRO A 121 7.10 -18.94 8.77
C PRO A 121 5.71 -18.93 8.13
N ASP A 122 5.36 -20.05 7.50
CA ASP A 122 4.17 -20.24 6.67
C ASP A 122 2.93 -19.46 7.16
N GLU A 123 2.28 -18.79 6.20
CA GLU A 123 1.18 -17.82 6.36
C GLU A 123 -0.15 -18.46 6.81
N ASP A 124 -0.13 -19.40 7.75
CA ASP A 124 -1.32 -19.90 8.42
C ASP A 124 -1.38 -19.30 9.83
N GLU A 125 -2.36 -18.41 10.06
CA GLU A 125 -2.84 -17.95 11.38
C GLU A 125 -2.24 -16.66 12.02
N VAL A 126 -1.80 -15.66 11.25
CA VAL A 126 -1.67 -14.30 11.84
C VAL A 126 -2.91 -13.48 11.52
N GLU A 127 -3.78 -13.33 12.52
CA GLU A 127 -4.98 -12.49 12.45
C GLU A 127 -4.66 -11.10 11.87
N TYR A 128 -5.41 -10.74 10.84
CA TYR A 128 -5.28 -9.53 10.02
C TYR A 128 -5.69 -8.24 10.76
N SER A 129 -5.06 -7.92 11.89
CA SER A 129 -5.41 -6.75 12.70
C SER A 129 -4.43 -5.57 12.51
N SER A 130 -3.12 -5.83 12.35
CA SER A 130 -2.08 -4.79 12.35
C SER A 130 -1.26 -4.70 11.06
N PHE A 131 -0.55 -3.57 10.90
CA PHE A 131 0.55 -3.48 9.94
C PHE A 131 1.69 -4.43 10.34
N SER A 132 2.41 -4.96 9.36
CA SER A 132 3.56 -5.82 9.57
C SER A 132 4.71 -5.01 10.16
N SER A 133 5.21 -5.47 11.30
CA SER A 133 6.42 -4.94 11.91
C SER A 133 7.64 -5.53 11.19
N ILE A 134 8.27 -4.73 10.34
CA ILE A 134 9.42 -5.16 9.53
C ILE A 134 10.63 -4.33 9.93
N CYS A 135 11.64 -5.01 10.44
CA CYS A 135 12.95 -4.44 10.71
C CYS A 135 13.88 -4.80 9.55
N ASP A 136 13.97 -3.90 8.56
CA ASP A 136 14.86 -4.03 7.42
C ASP A 136 15.65 -2.74 7.22
N GLY A 137 16.74 -2.78 6.44
CA GLY A 137 17.53 -1.62 6.02
C GLY A 137 17.17 -1.14 4.61
N GLY A 138 17.70 0.02 4.21
CA GLY A 138 17.51 0.57 2.85
C GLY A 138 16.03 0.84 2.52
N THR A 139 15.63 0.79 1.25
CA THR A 139 14.26 1.14 0.81
C THR A 139 13.23 0.00 0.87
N SER A 140 13.47 -1.02 1.69
CA SER A 140 12.63 -2.22 1.73
C SER A 140 11.25 -2.00 2.35
N VAL A 141 11.05 -0.95 3.15
CA VAL A 141 9.79 -0.59 3.79
C VAL A 141 9.49 0.89 3.56
N CYS A 142 8.43 1.17 2.82
CA CYS A 142 7.98 2.52 2.52
C CYS A 142 6.60 2.77 3.14
N THR A 143 6.35 3.98 3.61
CA THR A 143 5.03 4.43 4.03
C THR A 143 4.62 5.60 3.15
N SER A 144 3.42 5.54 2.58
CA SER A 144 2.90 6.58 1.70
C SER A 144 1.47 6.96 2.08
N VAL A 145 1.11 8.20 1.78
CA VAL A 145 -0.25 8.71 1.96
C VAL A 145 -0.86 8.98 0.60
N PHE A 146 -1.93 8.28 0.27
CA PHE A 146 -2.67 8.42 -0.98
C PHE A 146 -4.00 9.13 -0.78
N ASP A 147 -4.28 10.08 -1.64
CA ASP A 147 -5.54 10.79 -1.74
C ASP A 147 -6.38 10.19 -2.88
N PRO A 148 -7.43 9.41 -2.57
CA PRO A 148 -8.25 8.75 -3.60
C PRO A 148 -9.13 9.73 -4.39
N GLU A 149 -9.41 10.93 -3.87
CA GLU A 149 -10.22 11.91 -4.56
C GLU A 149 -9.42 12.60 -5.67
N THR A 150 -8.20 13.04 -5.34
CA THR A 150 -7.32 13.73 -6.31
C THR A 150 -6.40 12.79 -7.08
N LYS A 151 -6.37 11.50 -6.70
CA LYS A 151 -5.48 10.46 -7.25
C LYS A 151 -4.00 10.84 -7.12
N LYS A 152 -3.61 11.35 -5.95
CA LYS A 152 -2.24 11.80 -5.68
C LYS A 152 -1.63 11.10 -4.48
N VAL A 153 -0.34 10.78 -4.58
CA VAL A 153 0.48 10.49 -3.40
C VAL A 153 0.95 11.82 -2.80
N LEU A 154 0.66 12.01 -1.52
CA LEU A 154 0.95 13.25 -0.79
C LEU A 154 2.32 13.20 -0.10
N SER A 155 2.73 12.02 0.34
CA SER A 155 4.02 11.79 0.99
C SER A 155 4.50 10.36 0.77
N LEU A 156 5.82 10.18 0.90
CA LEU A 156 6.51 8.90 0.90
C LEU A 156 7.68 9.02 1.87
N ILE A 157 7.75 8.09 2.83
CA ILE A 157 8.81 7.95 3.83
C ILE A 157 9.36 6.53 3.71
N TRP A 158 10.66 6.31 3.90
CA TRP A 158 11.25 4.96 3.88
C TRP A 158 12.13 4.69 5.11
N ASN A 159 12.33 3.41 5.43
CA ASN A 159 13.30 3.01 6.43
C ASN A 159 14.72 3.43 5.98
N GLY A 160 15.53 4.01 6.87
CA GLY A 160 16.85 4.54 6.49
C GLY A 160 16.86 5.95 5.88
N GLU A 161 15.74 6.68 5.93
CA GLU A 161 15.73 8.14 5.76
C GLU A 161 16.36 8.88 6.96
N ALA A 162 16.55 8.19 8.10
CA ALA A 162 17.20 8.68 9.32
C ALA A 162 18.73 8.73 9.22
#